data_AF-A0A7V6W629-F1
#
_entry.id   AF-A0A7V6W629-F1
#
_cell.length_a   1.000
_cell.length_b   1.000
_cell.length_c   1.000
_cell.angle_alpha   90.00
_cell.angle_beta   90.00
_cell.angle_gamma   90.00
#
_symmetry.space_group_name_H-M   'P 1'
#
loop_
_entity.id
_entity.type
_entity.pdbx_description
1 polymer ?
#
loop_
_entity_poly.entity_id
_entity_poly.type
_entity_poly.pdbx_seq_one_letter_code
_entity_poly.pdbx_strand_id
1 'polypeptide(L)' 'GQIKTVVNNVVFPAIDLILAVFFFAKLGMAYFDYRKHGQFEWSAPAILFACLVFTLTAPLYIWTILGM' A
#
# COMPACT_ATOMS: atom_id res chain seq x y z
N GLY A 1 -7.93 16.40 18.83
CA GLY A 1 -8.18 16.97 17.49
C GLY A 1 -6.97 16.93 16.56
N GLN A 2 -5.80 17.40 16.99
CA GLN A 2 -4.63 17.57 16.12
C GLN A 2 -3.98 16.25 15.68
N ILE A 3 -3.81 15.28 16.59
CA ILE A 3 -3.19 13.97 16.27
C ILE A 3 -3.99 13.24 15.17
N LYS A 4 -5.32 13.26 15.24
CA LYS A 4 -6.21 12.69 14.20
C LYS A 4 -6.01 13.33 12.84
N THR A 5 -5.88 14.66 12.82
CA THR A 5 -5.70 15.43 11.60
C THR A 5 -4.33 15.18 10.97
N VAL A 6 -3.26 15.18 11.77
CA VAL A 6 -1.89 14.91 11.29
C VAL A 6 -1.76 13.48 10.79
N VAL A 7 -2.33 12.51 11.51
CA VAL A 7 -2.28 11.11 11.11
C VAL A 7 -3.04 10.88 9.80
N ASN A 8 -4.26 11.40 9.66
CA ASN A 8 -5.06 11.27 8.43
C ASN A 8 -4.50 12.03 7.23
N ASN A 9 -3.93 13.23 7.43
CA ASN A 9 -3.49 14.07 6.31
C ASN A 9 -2.00 13.94 5.96
N VAL A 10 -1.18 13.35 6.84
CA VAL A 10 0.27 13.26 6.63
C VAL A 10 0.75 11.82 6.73
N VAL A 11 0.47 11.13 7.83
CA VAL A 11 1.04 9.80 8.09
C VAL A 11 0.46 8.76 7.13
N PHE A 12 -0.87 8.69 7.00
CA PHE A 12 -1.51 7.75 6.07
C PHE A 12 -1.15 8.02 4.61
N PRO A 13 -1.21 9.27 4.10
CA PRO A 13 -0.80 9.58 2.73
C PRO A 13 0.68 9.31 2.44
N ALA A 14 1.58 9.56 3.40
CA ALA A 14 3.00 9.29 3.21
C ALA A 14 3.29 7.78 3.09
N ILE A 15 2.64 6.96 3.92
CA ILE A 15 2.77 5.50 3.86
C ILE A 15 2.17 4.97 2.55
N ASP A 16 1.01 5.47 2.14
CA ASP A 16 0.33 5.08 0.90
C ASP A 16 1.18 5.39 -0.34
N LEU A 17 1.83 6.57 -0.38
CA LEU A 17 2.75 6.93 -1.45
C LEU A 17 3.94 5.97 -1.55
N ILE A 18 4.56 5.61 -0.43
CA ILE A 18 5.70 4.68 -0.42
C ILE A 18 5.25 3.29 -0.91
N LEU A 19 4.11 2.79 -0.40
CA LEU A 19 3.54 1.50 -0.82
C LEU A 19 3.15 1.50 -2.30
N ALA A 20 2.55 2.57 -2.81
CA ALA A 20 2.21 2.71 -4.21
C ALA A 20 3.45 2.67 -5.10
N VAL A 21 4.50 3.43 -4.76
CA VAL A 21 5.77 3.40 -5.50
C VAL A 21 6.38 2.00 -5.49
N PHE A 22 6.38 1.31 -4.36
CA PHE A 22 6.86 -0.07 -4.25
C PHE A 22 6.02 -1.05 -5.08
N PHE A 23 4.71 -0.91 -5.07
CA PHE A 23 3.79 -1.74 -5.86
C PHE A 23 4.07 -1.59 -7.36
N PHE A 24 4.12 -0.36 -7.87
CA PHE A 24 4.40 -0.12 -9.29
C PHE A 24 5.81 -0.54 -9.69
N ALA A 25 6.81 -0.35 -8.83
CA ALA A 25 8.16 -0.81 -9.08
C ALA A 25 8.23 -2.35 -9.16
N LYS A 26 7.63 -3.06 -8.20
CA LYS A 26 7.62 -4.53 -8.19
C LYS A 26 6.78 -5.11 -9.32
N LEU A 27 5.65 -4.49 -9.65
CA LEU A 27 4.82 -4.89 -10.79
C LEU A 27 5.56 -4.68 -12.12
N GLY A 28 6.29 -3.57 -12.26
CA GLY A 28 7.17 -3.33 -13.41
C GLY A 28 8.28 -4.37 -13.53
N MET A 29 8.97 -4.68 -12.43
CA MET A 29 9.99 -5.74 -12.41
C MET A 29 9.39 -7.11 -12.74
N ALA A 30 8.26 -7.48 -12.14
CA ALA A 30 7.56 -8.75 -12.43
C ALA A 30 7.14 -8.84 -13.91
N TYR A 31 6.72 -7.73 -14.52
CA TYR A 31 6.41 -7.68 -15.95
C TYR A 31 7.66 -7.86 -16.83
N PHE A 32 8.77 -7.19 -16.48
CA PHE A 32 10.04 -7.37 -17.20
C PHE A 32 10.59 -8.79 -17.05
N ASP A 33 10.40 -9.39 -15.87
CA ASP A 33 10.85 -10.75 -15.56
C ASP A 33 10.00 -11.79 -16.28
N TYR A 34 8.68 -11.60 -16.33
CA TYR A 34 7.77 -12.39 -17.16
C TYR A 34 8.17 -12.38 -18.64
N ARG A 35 8.57 -11.22 -19.17
CA ARG A 35 9.02 -11.11 -20.56
C ARG A 35 10.33 -11.87 -20.83
N LYS A 36 11.18 -12.05 -19.82
CA LYS A 36 12.51 -12.68 -19.96
C LYS A 36 12.54 -14.15 -19.62
N HIS A 37 11.83 -14.55 -18.57
CA HIS A 37 11.92 -15.90 -17.98
C HIS A 37 10.61 -16.70 -18.10
N GLY A 38 9.51 -16.10 -18.57
CA GLY A 38 8.23 -16.79 -18.78
C GLY A 38 7.49 -17.21 -17.50
N GLN A 39 8.07 -17.01 -16.33
CA GLN A 39 7.45 -17.22 -15.01
C GLN A 39 7.01 -15.85 -14.47
N PHE A 40 5.71 -15.70 -14.20
CA PHE A 40 5.20 -14.49 -13.54
C PHE A 40 4.99 -14.79 -12.06
N GLU A 41 5.85 -14.23 -11.21
CA GLU A 41 5.65 -14.32 -9.76
C GLU A 41 4.57 -13.33 -9.30
N TRP A 42 3.32 -13.79 -9.28
CA TRP A 42 2.16 -13.00 -8.85
C TRP A 42 2.12 -12.72 -7.34
N SER A 43 2.86 -13.49 -6.53
CA SER A 43 2.83 -13.36 -5.07
C SER A 43 3.29 -11.98 -4.59
N ALA A 44 4.38 -11.45 -5.11
CA ALA A 44 4.91 -10.16 -4.66
C ALA A 44 4.00 -8.96 -5.03
N PRO A 45 3.49 -8.85 -6.28
CA PRO A 45 2.48 -7.83 -6.62
C PRO A 45 1.19 -7.97 -5.81
N ALA A 46 0.69 -9.19 -5.60
CA ALA A 46 -0.56 -9.43 -4.89
C ALA A 46 -0.49 -9.01 -3.41
N ILE A 47 0.61 -9.32 -2.73
CA ILE A 47 0.82 -8.92 -1.32
C ILE A 47 0.89 -7.39 -1.19
N LEU A 48 1.63 -6.73 -2.08
CA LEU A 48 1.74 -5.27 -2.07
C LEU A 48 0.42 -4.57 -2.40
N PHE A 49 -0.38 -5.15 -3.29
CA PHE A 49 -1.72 -4.64 -3.58
C PHE A 49 -2.64 -4.76 -2.36
N ALA A 50 -2.63 -5.90 -1.67
CA ALA A 50 -3.40 -6.09 -0.44
C ALA A 50 -2.97 -5.10 0.65
N CYS A 51 -1.66 -4.87 0.82
CA CYS A 51 -1.14 -3.88 1.76
C CYS A 51 -1.61 -2.45 1.40
N LEU A 52 -1.62 -2.08 0.13
CA LEU A 52 -2.07 -0.77 -0.32
C LEU A 52 -3.56 -0.53 -0.04
N VAL A 53 -4.41 -1.52 -0.32
CA VAL A 53 -5.85 -1.46 0.00
C VAL A 53 -6.08 -1.37 1.51
N PHE A 54 -5.26 -2.07 2.31
CA PHE A 54 -5.33 -2.01 3.76
C PHE A 54 -4.94 -0.62 4.30
N THR A 55 -3.86 -0.01 3.80
CA THR A 55 -3.44 1.33 4.25
C THR A 55 -4.42 2.42 3.87
N LEU A 56 -5.11 2.29 2.73
CA LEU A 56 -6.18 3.22 2.33
C LEU A 56 -7.43 3.12 3.21
N THR A 57 -7.74 1.92 3.71
CA THR A 57 -8.92 1.69 4.55
C THR A 57 -8.65 1.87 6.05
N ALA A 58 -7.39 1.78 6.47
CA ALA A 58 -6.94 2.02 7.84
C ALA A 58 -7.44 3.34 8.47
N PRO A 59 -7.39 4.53 7.82
CA PRO A 59 -7.89 5.77 8.43
C PRO A 59 -9.40 5.76 8.71
N LEU A 60 -10.19 4.89 8.08
CA LEU A 60 -11.63 4.77 8.35
C LEU A 60 -11.92 3.93 9.60
N TYR A 61 -11.09 2.91 9.86
CA TYR A 61 -11.30 1.94 10.94
C TYR A 61 -10.47 2.21 12.20
N ILE A 62 -9.33 2.90 12.09
CA ILE A 62 -8.42 3.03 13.24
C ILE A 62 -9.02 3.87 14.37
N TRP A 63 -9.85 4.87 14.03
CA TRP A 63 -10.46 5.77 15.01
C TRP A 63 -11.64 5.14 15.73
N THR A 64 -12.42 4.29 15.05
CA THR A 64 -13.49 3.49 15.66
C THR A 64 -12.94 2.43 16.61
N ILE A 65 -11.78 1.83 16.29
CA ILE A 65 -11.10 0.86 17.17
C ILE A 65 -10.48 1.56 18.40
N LEU A 66 -9.93 2.77 18.24
CA LEU A 66 -9.35 3.55 19.33
C LEU A 66 -10.40 4.19 20.28
N GLY A 67 -11.69 3.99 20.03
CA GLY A 67 -12.78 4.48 20.90
C GLY A 67 -12.99 5.99 20.88
N MET A 68 -12.62 6.67 19.78
CA MET A 68 -12.84 8.11 19.57
C MET A 68 -13.97 8.42 18.60
#